data_AF-A0A972Z681-F1
#
_entry.id   AF-A0A972Z681-F1
#
_cell.length_a   1.000
_cell.length_b   1.000
_cell.length_c   1.000
_cell.angle_alpha   90.00
_cell.angle_beta   90.00
_cell.angle_gamma   90.00
#
_symmetry.space_group_name_H-M   'P 1'
#
loop_
_entity.id
_entity.type
_entity.pdbx_description
1 polymer ?
#
loop_
_entity_poly.entity_id
_entity_poly.type
_entity_poly.pdbx_seq_one_letter_code
_entity_poly.pdbx_strand_id
1 'polypeptide(L)'
;MRKHIKYSLSGILILGVSFIIFSCAKVSPDKLSTEFLPLDGNPLVSFRILLNVGSVNDPAGKEGLCTLTFSMLASGGSKSLAYKEIQKKFYPMATSVGISVEKEMSVFTGTAHVDNLEKYYAIFKDILLNPGFREDDFKRIKTNQLNFLEKTLVSNMDEQFGKEIMNLIMYEGHPYGHHKAGTVETLKAIALDDVKAFYKEHFVQGNITIGIIGGYPENFSAEVLEDFSSLPERHTPQLSLPEQRMPSGLEIVIADKKSPATALSMGFPVSISKADDDYFALWIAVSHFGEHRQHLSLLFQKIREERGQNYGDYAYADNFIQGRRKFPAQNYCRQQQFFSIWIRPLANSNRHFVLRQALRELKKLVEEGIPEERFELTRTYLLNYTKLYAQTLGEILGWKMDSKYYGYKDFLAEVQKRLPKITYEDVNLVIKKYLNFENLYIAIITENAESLKDALVKNTPSPISYANPNMPEEILEEDKLIQIFPLDVKPENVRTAPATDFFQKSGVPKK
;
A
#
# COMPACT_ATOMS: atom_id res chain seq x y z
N MET A 1 92.44 0.25 18.02
CA MET A 1 92.64 -0.43 16.72
C MET A 1 91.32 -1.04 16.27
N ARG A 2 90.94 -0.76 15.02
CA ARG A 2 89.67 -1.13 14.35
C ARG A 2 89.24 -2.58 14.60
N LYS A 3 87.96 -2.80 14.93
CA LYS A 3 87.22 -4.00 14.51
C LYS A 3 85.79 -3.64 14.13
N HIS A 4 85.47 -3.91 12.87
CA HIS A 4 84.13 -3.97 12.29
C HIS A 4 83.26 -4.97 13.04
N ILE A 5 82.04 -4.58 13.41
CA ILE A 5 80.95 -5.52 13.69
C ILE A 5 79.70 -5.03 12.98
N LYS A 6 79.08 -5.97 12.26
CA LYS A 6 77.97 -5.82 11.31
C LYS A 6 76.67 -5.48 12.02
N TYR A 7 75.88 -4.61 11.38
CA TYR A 7 74.48 -4.33 11.71
C TYR A 7 73.61 -5.59 11.49
N SER A 8 72.81 -5.94 12.48
CA SER A 8 71.64 -6.82 12.34
C SER A 8 70.39 -5.94 12.49
N LEU A 9 69.57 -5.89 11.43
CA LEU A 9 68.26 -5.27 11.48
C LEU A 9 67.29 -6.22 12.21
N SER A 10 66.70 -5.75 13.30
CA SER A 10 65.50 -6.34 13.89
C SER A 10 64.59 -5.18 14.30
N GLY A 11 63.87 -4.62 13.32
CA GLY A 11 62.84 -3.62 13.54
C GLY A 11 61.52 -4.30 13.85
N ILE A 12 61.11 -4.30 15.12
CA ILE A 12 59.74 -4.64 15.54
C ILE A 12 58.88 -3.41 15.26
N LEU A 13 57.98 -3.51 14.27
CA LEU A 13 56.99 -2.51 13.94
C LEU A 13 55.81 -2.66 14.90
N ILE A 14 55.68 -1.76 15.88
CA ILE A 14 54.49 -1.65 16.75
C ILE A 14 53.41 -0.94 15.94
N LEU A 15 52.50 -1.71 15.35
CA LEU A 15 51.26 -1.22 14.76
C LEU A 15 50.25 -0.95 15.88
N GLY A 16 50.11 0.33 16.26
CA GLY A 16 49.03 0.79 17.10
C GLY A 16 47.70 0.69 16.37
N VAL A 17 46.89 -0.30 16.72
CA VAL A 17 45.50 -0.43 16.26
C VAL A 17 44.66 0.57 17.05
N SER A 18 44.35 1.71 16.42
CA SER A 18 43.39 2.66 16.97
C SER A 18 41.98 2.14 16.71
N PHE A 19 41.34 1.57 17.74
CA PHE A 19 39.93 1.20 17.71
C PHE A 19 39.09 2.48 17.75
N ILE A 20 38.59 2.92 16.59
CA ILE A 20 37.54 3.92 16.52
C ILE A 20 36.23 3.22 16.90
N ILE A 21 35.83 3.37 18.16
CA ILE A 21 34.50 2.98 18.63
C ILE A 21 33.51 3.98 18.05
N PHE A 22 32.79 3.58 17.00
CA PHE A 22 31.57 4.27 16.60
C PHE A 22 30.53 4.11 17.72
N SER A 23 30.37 5.15 18.53
CA SER A 23 29.21 5.30 19.41
C SER A 23 27.98 5.51 18.53
N CYS A 24 27.36 4.42 18.07
CA CYS A 24 25.95 4.44 17.71
C CYS A 24 25.18 4.79 18.98
N ALA A 25 24.78 6.06 19.12
CA ALA A 25 23.76 6.42 20.09
C ALA A 25 22.52 5.57 19.77
N LYS A 26 22.24 4.55 20.59
CA LYS A 26 21.00 3.79 20.51
C LYS A 26 19.87 4.79 20.72
N VAL A 27 19.20 5.17 19.64
CA VAL A 27 17.93 5.91 19.72
C VAL A 27 17.01 5.07 20.59
N SER A 28 16.55 5.62 21.71
CA SER A 28 15.61 4.91 22.57
C SER A 28 14.33 4.65 21.77
N PRO A 29 13.86 3.40 21.67
CA PRO A 29 12.64 3.08 20.91
C PRO A 29 11.40 3.73 21.55
N ASP A 30 11.50 4.20 22.80
CA ASP A 30 10.39 4.77 23.57
C ASP A 30 10.15 6.28 23.32
N LYS A 31 11.00 6.95 22.53
CA LYS A 31 10.95 8.40 22.34
C LYS A 31 10.34 8.81 21.01
N LEU A 32 9.75 10.00 20.99
CA LEU A 32 9.27 10.65 19.78
C LEU A 32 10.40 10.76 18.74
N SER A 33 10.04 10.55 17.48
CA SER A 33 10.87 10.90 16.32
C SER A 33 10.28 12.14 15.64
N THR A 34 11.12 12.93 14.96
CA THR A 34 10.70 14.17 14.31
C THR A 34 11.27 14.30 12.90
N GLU A 35 10.50 14.90 12.00
CA GLU A 35 10.95 15.34 10.66
C GLU A 35 10.47 16.77 10.43
N PHE A 36 11.30 17.74 10.82
CA PHE A 36 10.99 19.17 10.73
C PHE A 36 11.72 19.80 9.55
N LEU A 37 10.96 20.44 8.66
CA LEU A 37 11.42 21.02 7.40
C LEU A 37 10.90 22.47 7.29
N PRO A 38 11.53 23.44 7.99
CA PRO A 38 11.13 24.84 7.90
C PRO A 38 11.40 25.38 6.49
N LEU A 39 10.45 26.13 5.95
CA LEU A 39 10.51 26.75 4.63
C LEU A 39 10.06 28.20 4.73
N ASP A 40 11.02 29.10 4.97
CA ASP A 40 10.78 30.52 5.17
C ASP A 40 9.94 31.14 4.05
N GLY A 41 8.95 31.94 4.44
CA GLY A 41 8.06 32.64 3.51
C GLY A 41 6.99 31.75 2.83
N ASN A 42 6.94 30.45 3.10
CA ASN A 42 5.86 29.61 2.57
C ASN A 42 4.54 29.89 3.30
N PRO A 43 3.43 30.17 2.59
CA PRO A 43 2.16 30.52 3.22
C PRO A 43 1.45 29.33 3.90
N LEU A 44 1.94 28.11 3.71
CA LEU A 44 1.32 26.89 4.22
C LEU A 44 2.24 26.19 5.22
N VAL A 45 1.61 25.50 6.17
CA VAL A 45 2.24 24.55 7.08
C VAL A 45 1.47 23.23 6.99
N SER A 46 2.18 22.14 6.71
CA SER A 46 1.61 20.80 6.65
C SER A 46 2.15 19.90 7.75
N PHE A 47 1.25 19.11 8.32
CA PHE A 47 1.47 18.23 9.46
C PHE A 47 1.28 16.78 9.05
N ARG A 48 2.14 15.90 9.55
CA ARG A 48 1.95 14.44 9.54
C ARG A 48 2.30 13.89 10.91
N ILE A 49 1.34 13.29 11.60
CA ILE A 49 1.58 12.52 12.82
C ILE A 49 1.49 11.06 12.42
N LEU A 50 2.65 10.47 12.11
CA LEU A 50 2.77 9.08 11.70
C LEU A 50 2.86 8.19 12.94
N LEU A 51 2.07 7.13 12.97
CA LEU A 51 2.13 6.08 13.97
C LEU A 51 2.62 4.79 13.32
N ASN A 52 3.61 4.14 13.95
CA ASN A 52 4.02 2.76 13.66
C ASN A 52 3.03 1.75 14.26
N VAL A 53 1.74 2.02 14.05
CA VAL A 53 0.59 1.24 14.54
C VAL A 53 -0.43 1.20 13.41
N GLY A 54 -0.90 0.01 13.08
CA GLY A 54 -1.92 -0.20 12.07
C GLY A 54 -2.91 -1.28 12.49
N SER A 55 -3.73 -1.71 11.53
CA SER A 55 -4.75 -2.74 11.74
C SER A 55 -4.17 -4.09 12.20
N VAL A 56 -2.89 -4.39 11.93
CA VAL A 56 -2.22 -5.60 12.44
C VAL A 56 -2.14 -5.64 13.97
N ASN A 57 -2.32 -4.49 14.64
CA ASN A 57 -2.34 -4.37 16.09
C ASN A 57 -3.75 -4.61 16.68
N ASP A 58 -4.75 -4.89 15.86
CA ASP A 58 -6.09 -5.23 16.35
C ASP A 58 -6.05 -6.54 17.16
N PRO A 59 -6.59 -6.57 18.38
CA PRO A 59 -6.72 -7.82 19.13
C PRO A 59 -7.64 -8.80 18.40
N ALA A 60 -7.38 -10.10 18.56
CA ALA A 60 -8.25 -11.14 18.00
C ALA A 60 -9.70 -10.99 18.50
N GLY A 61 -10.66 -11.00 17.57
CA GLY A 61 -12.08 -10.77 17.87
C GLY A 61 -12.46 -9.27 17.96
N LYS A 62 -11.52 -8.37 17.71
CA LYS A 62 -11.70 -6.90 17.70
C LYS A 62 -11.11 -6.28 16.43
N GLU A 63 -11.05 -7.04 15.34
CA GLU A 63 -10.63 -6.55 14.04
C GLU A 63 -11.43 -5.28 13.64
N GLY A 64 -10.74 -4.26 13.16
CA GLY A 64 -11.28 -2.94 12.87
C GLY A 64 -11.17 -1.92 14.01
N LEU A 65 -10.67 -2.31 15.20
CA LEU A 65 -10.53 -1.44 16.37
C LEU A 65 -9.56 -0.28 16.15
N CYS A 66 -8.43 -0.50 15.49
CA CYS A 66 -7.43 0.53 15.16
C CYS A 66 -8.04 1.61 14.26
N THR A 67 -8.69 1.19 13.17
CA THR A 67 -9.41 2.11 12.27
C THR A 67 -10.51 2.88 13.01
N LEU A 68 -11.29 2.19 13.86
CA LEU A 68 -12.37 2.82 14.61
C LEU A 68 -11.82 3.84 15.62
N THR A 69 -10.73 3.50 16.30
CA THR A 69 -10.06 4.36 17.29
C THR A 69 -9.52 5.61 16.63
N PHE A 70 -8.74 5.49 15.56
CA PHE A 70 -8.16 6.66 14.90
C PHE A 70 -9.20 7.49 14.13
N SER A 71 -10.28 6.87 13.65
CA SER A 71 -11.47 7.60 13.18
C SER A 71 -12.17 8.35 14.31
N MET A 72 -12.21 7.79 15.52
CA MET A 72 -12.76 8.45 16.71
C MET A 72 -11.96 9.71 17.08
N LEU A 73 -10.64 9.68 16.93
CA LEU A 73 -9.79 10.87 17.09
C LEU A 73 -10.16 11.90 16.00
N ALA A 74 -9.98 11.56 14.72
CA ALA A 74 -10.16 12.53 13.63
C ALA A 74 -11.59 13.07 13.48
N SER A 75 -12.61 12.29 13.87
CA SER A 75 -14.02 12.57 13.58
C SER A 75 -14.97 12.54 14.78
N GLY A 76 -14.45 12.40 16.02
CA GLY A 76 -15.25 12.36 17.26
C GLY A 76 -15.14 13.62 18.12
N GLY A 77 -14.33 14.59 17.71
CA GLY A 77 -14.07 15.80 18.49
C GLY A 77 -13.09 15.58 19.65
N SER A 78 -12.77 16.66 20.35
CA SER A 78 -11.88 16.65 21.51
C SER A 78 -12.67 16.73 22.81
N LYS A 79 -12.00 16.72 23.96
CA LYS A 79 -12.59 16.97 25.27
C LYS A 79 -13.21 18.37 25.33
N SER A 80 -12.55 19.35 24.71
CA SER A 80 -12.96 20.76 24.75
C SER A 80 -14.02 21.13 23.71
N LEU A 81 -14.07 20.43 22.57
CA LEU A 81 -14.95 20.79 21.44
C LEU A 81 -15.65 19.57 20.86
N ALA A 82 -16.96 19.69 20.63
CA ALA A 82 -17.71 18.69 19.88
C ALA A 82 -17.30 18.71 18.39
N TYR A 83 -17.45 17.57 17.71
CA TYR A 83 -17.05 17.44 16.29
C TYR A 83 -17.66 18.53 15.38
N LYS A 84 -18.94 18.87 15.57
CA LYS A 84 -19.60 19.93 14.77
C LYS A 84 -18.99 21.32 15.00
N GLU A 85 -18.53 21.61 16.21
CA GLU A 85 -17.89 22.89 16.55
C GLU A 85 -16.50 22.98 15.94
N ILE A 86 -15.75 21.88 15.94
CA ILE A 86 -14.47 21.76 15.23
C ILE A 86 -14.66 22.03 13.74
N GLN A 87 -15.65 21.38 13.10
CA GLN A 87 -15.94 21.62 11.68
C GLN A 87 -16.29 23.09 11.40
N LYS A 88 -17.10 23.73 12.27
CA LYS A 88 -17.44 25.16 12.15
C LYS A 88 -16.21 26.08 12.28
N LYS A 89 -15.24 25.72 13.12
CA LYS A 89 -13.97 26.47 13.26
C LYS A 89 -13.03 26.22 12.09
N PHE A 90 -12.94 24.99 11.59
CA PHE A 90 -12.10 24.62 10.45
C PHE A 90 -12.57 25.21 9.12
N TYR A 91 -13.89 25.34 8.93
CA TYR A 91 -14.47 25.85 7.68
C TYR A 91 -13.89 27.21 7.22
N PRO A 92 -13.91 28.30 8.01
CA PRO A 92 -13.33 29.58 7.58
C PRO A 92 -11.81 29.56 7.44
N MET A 93 -11.11 28.56 8.00
CA MET A 93 -9.67 28.38 7.86
C MET A 93 -9.28 27.52 6.64
N ALA A 94 -10.28 27.00 5.90
CA ALA A 94 -10.09 26.09 4.77
C ALA A 94 -9.18 24.88 5.10
N THR A 95 -9.34 24.32 6.30
CA THR A 95 -8.49 23.24 6.83
C THR A 95 -9.33 22.03 7.26
N SER A 96 -8.66 20.91 7.52
CA SER A 96 -9.25 19.67 8.00
C SER A 96 -8.19 18.75 8.61
N VAL A 97 -8.65 17.72 9.32
CA VAL A 97 -7.81 16.60 9.76
C VAL A 97 -8.15 15.37 8.94
N GLY A 98 -7.14 14.85 8.24
CA GLY A 98 -7.20 13.56 7.58
C GLY A 98 -6.67 12.45 8.49
N ILE A 99 -7.16 11.23 8.28
CA ILE A 99 -6.63 10.01 8.86
C ILE A 99 -6.51 8.96 7.76
N SER A 100 -5.41 8.22 7.77
CA SER A 100 -5.24 6.99 6.99
C SER A 100 -4.75 5.89 7.92
N VAL A 101 -5.32 4.70 7.79
CA VAL A 101 -4.92 3.50 8.51
C VAL A 101 -4.60 2.43 7.49
N GLU A 102 -3.51 1.71 7.70
CA GLU A 102 -3.13 0.52 6.94
C GLU A 102 -2.69 -0.61 7.87
N LYS A 103 -2.03 -1.65 7.36
CA LYS A 103 -1.60 -2.83 8.12
C LYS A 103 -0.67 -2.49 9.26
N GLU A 104 0.42 -1.76 9.00
CA GLU A 104 1.45 -1.47 10.02
C GLU A 104 1.55 0.01 10.41
N MET A 105 0.90 0.91 9.68
CA MET A 105 1.02 2.34 9.90
C MET A 105 -0.32 3.05 9.84
N SER A 106 -0.41 4.14 10.59
CA SER A 106 -1.52 5.09 10.53
C SER A 106 -0.97 6.51 10.52
N VAL A 107 -1.62 7.44 9.84
CA VAL A 107 -1.14 8.83 9.77
C VAL A 107 -2.29 9.81 9.88
N PHE A 108 -2.16 10.76 10.80
CA PHE A 108 -2.99 11.96 10.84
C PHE A 108 -2.32 13.06 10.02
N THR A 109 -3.08 13.68 9.12
CA THR A 109 -2.56 14.73 8.23
C THR A 109 -3.36 16.00 8.36
N GLY A 110 -2.74 17.15 8.13
CA GLY A 110 -3.49 18.38 7.88
C GLY A 110 -2.61 19.50 7.37
N THR A 111 -3.25 20.54 6.85
CA THR A 111 -2.57 21.70 6.27
C THR A 111 -3.32 22.97 6.66
N ALA A 112 -2.60 23.99 7.09
CA ALA A 112 -3.15 25.29 7.43
C ALA A 112 -2.34 26.41 6.77
N HIS A 113 -3.01 27.53 6.50
CA HIS A 113 -2.31 28.77 6.18
C HIS A 113 -1.64 29.34 7.45
N VAL A 114 -0.48 29.97 7.31
CA VAL A 114 0.29 30.54 8.43
C VAL A 114 -0.55 31.47 9.33
N ASP A 115 -1.42 32.29 8.73
CA ASP A 115 -2.35 33.18 9.46
C ASP A 115 -3.32 32.46 10.41
N ASN A 116 -3.58 31.18 10.16
CA ASN A 116 -4.48 30.35 10.94
C ASN A 116 -3.73 29.29 11.75
N LEU A 117 -2.39 29.26 11.71
CA LEU A 117 -1.57 28.19 12.27
C LEU A 117 -1.87 27.94 13.75
N GLU A 118 -1.82 29.00 14.56
CA GLU A 118 -2.06 28.92 16.00
C GLU A 118 -3.45 28.35 16.32
N LYS A 119 -4.50 28.90 15.68
CA LYS A 119 -5.89 28.46 15.87
C LYS A 119 -6.12 27.02 15.41
N TYR A 120 -5.54 26.65 14.27
CA TYR A 120 -5.62 25.30 13.74
C TYR A 120 -4.90 24.31 14.65
N TYR A 121 -3.66 24.61 15.02
CA TYR A 121 -2.83 23.72 15.83
C TYR A 121 -3.43 23.50 17.22
N ALA A 122 -3.98 24.54 17.86
CA ALA A 122 -4.68 24.41 19.13
C ALA A 122 -5.82 23.37 19.07
N ILE A 123 -6.57 23.32 17.97
CA ILE A 123 -7.63 22.33 17.78
C ILE A 123 -7.04 20.96 17.40
N PHE A 124 -6.04 20.94 16.51
CA PHE A 124 -5.37 19.72 16.05
C PHE A 124 -4.75 18.94 17.22
N LYS A 125 -4.01 19.62 18.10
CA LYS A 125 -3.41 18.99 19.28
C LYS A 125 -4.46 18.51 20.27
N ASP A 126 -5.53 19.27 20.47
CA ASP A 126 -6.61 18.89 21.39
C ASP A 126 -7.37 17.64 20.90
N ILE A 127 -7.57 17.49 19.59
CA ILE A 127 -8.16 16.28 18.98
C ILE A 127 -7.32 15.03 19.30
N LEU A 128 -5.99 15.13 19.19
CA LEU A 128 -5.08 13.99 19.29
C LEU A 128 -4.67 13.66 20.72
N LEU A 129 -4.45 14.68 21.56
CA LEU A 129 -3.96 14.52 22.93
C LEU A 129 -5.08 14.49 23.97
N ASN A 130 -6.24 15.09 23.67
CA ASN A 130 -7.41 15.09 24.54
C ASN A 130 -8.68 14.67 23.77
N PRO A 131 -8.73 13.46 23.19
CA PRO A 131 -9.90 13.00 22.44
C PRO A 131 -11.17 12.99 23.28
N GLY A 132 -12.30 13.31 22.65
CA GLY A 132 -13.57 13.51 23.36
C GLY A 132 -14.27 12.23 23.85
N PHE A 133 -14.09 11.12 23.15
CA PHE A 133 -14.67 9.80 23.47
C PHE A 133 -16.15 9.81 23.91
N ARG A 134 -17.00 10.55 23.18
CA ARG A 134 -18.44 10.63 23.45
C ARG A 134 -19.18 9.44 22.83
N GLU A 135 -20.20 8.96 23.52
CA GLU A 135 -20.98 7.78 23.10
C GLU A 135 -21.69 7.99 21.75
N ASP A 136 -22.27 9.17 21.51
CA ASP A 136 -22.98 9.45 20.25
C ASP A 136 -22.03 9.53 19.05
N ASP A 137 -20.82 10.06 19.25
CA ASP A 137 -19.77 10.09 18.24
C ASP A 137 -19.28 8.67 17.93
N PHE A 138 -19.08 7.84 18.96
CA PHE A 138 -18.73 6.43 18.80
C PHE A 138 -19.76 5.67 17.98
N LYS A 139 -21.05 5.76 18.34
CA LYS A 139 -22.15 5.12 17.60
C LYS A 139 -22.18 5.53 16.14
N ARG A 140 -22.03 6.83 15.86
CA ARG A 140 -22.00 7.37 14.49
C ARG A 140 -20.81 6.84 13.70
N ILE A 141 -19.61 6.88 14.24
CA ILE A 141 -18.38 6.46 13.53
C ILE A 141 -18.36 4.95 13.32
N LYS A 142 -18.78 4.17 14.33
CA LYS A 142 -18.98 2.72 14.20
C LYS A 142 -20.01 2.38 13.12
N THR A 143 -21.11 3.12 13.07
CA THR A 143 -22.13 2.98 12.01
C THR A 143 -21.57 3.31 10.62
N ASN A 144 -20.73 4.35 10.50
CA ASN A 144 -20.07 4.68 9.23
C ASN A 144 -19.13 3.56 8.75
N GLN A 145 -18.36 2.98 9.67
CA GLN A 145 -17.45 1.87 9.35
C GLN A 145 -18.21 0.59 8.96
N LEU A 146 -19.32 0.28 9.64
CA LEU A 146 -20.24 -0.81 9.25
C LEU A 146 -20.85 -0.57 7.86
N ASN A 147 -21.39 0.64 7.62
CA ASN A 147 -21.94 1.01 6.32
C ASN A 147 -20.89 0.93 5.21
N PHE A 148 -19.62 1.26 5.50
CA PHE A 148 -18.55 1.12 4.52
C PHE A 148 -18.39 -0.34 4.07
N LEU A 149 -18.35 -1.30 5.00
CA LEU A 149 -18.23 -2.73 4.65
C LEU A 149 -19.44 -3.21 3.82
N GLU A 150 -20.66 -2.99 4.33
CA GLU A 150 -21.88 -3.57 3.75
C GLU A 150 -22.33 -2.86 2.47
N LYS A 151 -22.31 -1.52 2.47
CA LYS A 151 -22.95 -0.69 1.44
C LYS A 151 -21.97 -0.03 0.49
N THR A 152 -20.68 0.03 0.83
CA THR A 152 -19.68 0.67 -0.03
C THR A 152 -18.75 -0.37 -0.65
N LEU A 153 -17.97 -1.08 0.16
CA LEU A 153 -16.97 -2.05 -0.31
C LEU A 153 -17.64 -3.18 -1.10
N VAL A 154 -18.52 -3.96 -0.47
CA VAL A 154 -19.16 -5.13 -1.10
C VAL A 154 -20.12 -4.73 -2.22
N SER A 155 -20.91 -3.66 -2.02
CA SER A 155 -22.01 -3.32 -2.92
C SER A 155 -21.60 -2.44 -4.10
N ASN A 156 -20.62 -1.54 -3.97
CA ASN A 156 -20.39 -0.46 -4.93
C ASN A 156 -18.93 -0.31 -5.41
N MET A 157 -17.98 -1.13 -4.93
CA MET A 157 -16.55 -0.99 -5.24
C MET A 157 -15.92 -2.29 -5.75
N ASP A 158 -16.47 -2.89 -6.82
CA ASP A 158 -16.06 -4.22 -7.32
C ASP A 158 -14.54 -4.41 -7.50
N GLU A 159 -13.83 -3.38 -8.00
CA GLU A 159 -12.36 -3.40 -8.11
C GLU A 159 -11.67 -3.53 -6.74
N GLN A 160 -12.04 -2.67 -5.78
CA GLN A 160 -11.43 -2.71 -4.45
C GLN A 160 -11.89 -3.96 -3.69
N PHE A 161 -13.13 -4.40 -3.86
CA PHE A 161 -13.63 -5.63 -3.28
C PHE A 161 -12.82 -6.85 -3.76
N GLY A 162 -12.53 -6.94 -5.06
CA GLY A 162 -11.65 -7.97 -5.62
C GLY A 162 -10.26 -7.96 -4.98
N LYS A 163 -9.66 -6.77 -4.82
CA LYS A 163 -8.35 -6.63 -4.15
C LYS A 163 -8.39 -7.08 -2.69
N GLU A 164 -9.45 -6.76 -1.97
CA GLU A 164 -9.60 -7.18 -0.58
C GLU A 164 -9.84 -8.69 -0.45
N ILE A 165 -10.60 -9.33 -1.36
CA ILE A 165 -10.72 -10.80 -1.39
C ILE A 165 -9.36 -11.43 -1.70
N MET A 166 -8.60 -10.88 -2.64
CA MET A 166 -7.24 -11.36 -2.95
C MET A 166 -6.33 -11.26 -1.72
N ASN A 167 -6.43 -10.18 -0.93
CA ASN A 167 -5.75 -10.08 0.35
C ASN A 167 -6.24 -11.13 1.36
N LEU A 168 -7.55 -11.38 1.48
CA LEU A 168 -8.08 -12.38 2.41
C LEU A 168 -7.53 -13.79 2.14
N ILE A 169 -7.43 -14.20 0.87
CA ILE A 169 -6.88 -15.52 0.49
C ILE A 169 -5.36 -15.60 0.66
N MET A 170 -4.65 -14.53 0.31
CA MET A 170 -3.19 -14.47 0.40
C MET A 170 -2.71 -14.51 1.86
N TYR A 171 -3.50 -13.92 2.75
CA TYR A 171 -3.17 -13.76 4.16
C TYR A 171 -4.07 -14.58 5.08
N GLU A 172 -4.67 -15.67 4.59
CA GLU A 172 -5.49 -16.56 5.41
C GLU A 172 -4.65 -17.13 6.59
N GLY A 173 -5.06 -16.83 7.82
CA GLY A 173 -4.30 -17.21 9.03
C GLY A 173 -3.07 -16.35 9.34
N HIS A 174 -2.84 -15.27 8.58
CA HIS A 174 -1.74 -14.32 8.77
C HIS A 174 -2.22 -13.06 9.52
N PRO A 175 -1.36 -12.32 10.25
CA PRO A 175 -1.74 -11.04 10.87
C PRO A 175 -2.29 -9.97 9.89
N TYR A 176 -2.03 -10.10 8.59
CA TYR A 176 -2.61 -9.24 7.55
C TYR A 176 -3.96 -9.71 7.03
N GLY A 177 -4.47 -10.84 7.52
CA GLY A 177 -5.59 -11.59 6.99
C GLY A 177 -6.96 -10.96 7.17
N HIS A 178 -7.08 -9.89 7.96
CA HIS A 178 -8.34 -9.17 8.11
C HIS A 178 -8.31 -7.82 7.40
N HIS A 179 -9.45 -7.41 6.88
CA HIS A 179 -9.61 -6.06 6.34
C HIS A 179 -9.39 -5.02 7.46
N LYS A 180 -8.78 -3.88 7.14
CA LYS A 180 -8.43 -2.85 8.13
C LYS A 180 -9.65 -2.23 8.83
N ALA A 181 -10.80 -2.25 8.18
CA ALA A 181 -12.07 -1.85 8.77
C ALA A 181 -12.72 -2.94 9.64
N GLY A 182 -12.12 -4.13 9.75
CA GLY A 182 -12.66 -5.25 10.49
C GLY A 182 -13.72 -6.03 9.72
N THR A 183 -14.65 -6.61 10.47
CA THR A 183 -15.78 -7.40 9.98
C THR A 183 -17.07 -6.92 10.64
N VAL A 184 -18.23 -7.25 10.06
CA VAL A 184 -19.52 -6.85 10.65
C VAL A 184 -19.68 -7.42 12.07
N GLU A 185 -19.28 -8.67 12.30
CA GLU A 185 -19.32 -9.32 13.61
C GLU A 185 -18.45 -8.61 14.65
N THR A 186 -17.17 -8.39 14.32
CA THR A 186 -16.19 -7.76 15.23
C THR A 186 -16.54 -6.31 15.52
N LEU A 187 -16.95 -5.54 14.52
CA LEU A 187 -17.41 -4.17 14.70
C LEU A 187 -18.60 -4.10 15.65
N LYS A 188 -19.61 -4.99 15.50
CA LYS A 188 -20.75 -5.05 16.42
C LYS A 188 -20.31 -5.32 17.87
N ALA A 189 -19.29 -6.15 18.07
CA ALA A 189 -18.74 -6.51 19.38
C ALA A 189 -17.81 -5.46 20.02
N ILE A 190 -17.24 -4.52 19.25
CA ILE A 190 -16.37 -3.45 19.80
C ILE A 190 -17.22 -2.46 20.61
N ALA A 191 -16.75 -2.13 21.81
CA ALA A 191 -17.30 -1.11 22.71
C ALA A 191 -16.41 0.13 22.77
N LEU A 192 -16.96 1.25 23.27
CA LEU A 192 -16.21 2.50 23.42
C LEU A 192 -14.99 2.35 24.36
N ASP A 193 -15.08 1.48 25.36
CA ASP A 193 -13.95 1.26 26.27
C ASP A 193 -12.79 0.52 25.59
N ASP A 194 -13.06 -0.32 24.59
CA ASP A 194 -12.01 -0.93 23.76
C ASP A 194 -11.25 0.17 22.99
N VAL A 195 -11.96 1.17 22.45
CA VAL A 195 -11.38 2.30 21.72
C VAL A 195 -10.48 3.15 22.64
N LYS A 196 -10.93 3.43 23.86
CA LYS A 196 -10.13 4.16 24.86
C LYS A 196 -8.88 3.37 25.27
N ALA A 197 -9.02 2.05 25.46
CA ALA A 197 -7.93 1.17 25.81
C ALA A 197 -6.87 1.11 24.68
N PHE A 198 -7.31 0.94 23.43
CA PHE A 198 -6.43 0.95 22.27
C PHE A 198 -5.66 2.26 22.13
N TYR A 199 -6.34 3.41 22.30
CA TYR A 199 -5.68 4.72 22.30
C TYR A 199 -4.61 4.82 23.39
N LYS A 200 -4.95 4.43 24.63
CA LYS A 200 -4.01 4.49 25.76
C LYS A 200 -2.79 3.59 25.56
N GLU A 201 -2.95 2.47 24.87
CA GLU A 201 -1.87 1.52 24.64
C GLU A 201 -0.96 1.93 23.49
N HIS A 202 -1.54 2.42 22.39
CA HIS A 202 -0.81 2.59 21.14
C HIS A 202 -0.52 4.04 20.75
N PHE A 203 -1.23 5.04 21.32
CA PHE A 203 -0.95 6.46 21.08
C PHE A 203 0.08 6.97 22.11
N VAL A 204 1.31 6.48 21.97
CA VAL A 204 2.44 6.71 22.89
C VAL A 204 3.68 7.21 22.13
N GLN A 205 4.64 7.81 22.84
CA GLN A 205 5.76 8.52 22.22
C GLN A 205 6.56 7.68 21.23
N GLY A 206 6.96 6.45 21.60
CA GLY A 206 7.80 5.59 20.77
C GLY A 206 7.15 5.13 19.46
N ASN A 207 5.82 5.28 19.35
CA ASN A 207 5.11 4.97 18.12
C ASN A 207 5.00 6.15 17.17
N ILE A 208 5.27 7.39 17.63
CA ILE A 208 4.94 8.60 16.89
C ILE A 208 6.18 9.22 16.25
N THR A 209 6.07 9.50 14.94
CA THR A 209 6.93 10.44 14.24
C THR A 209 6.16 11.71 13.88
N ILE A 210 6.61 12.85 14.39
CA ILE A 210 6.02 14.17 14.14
C ILE A 210 6.71 14.80 12.94
N GLY A 211 5.98 14.95 11.84
CA GLY A 211 6.42 15.66 10.65
C GLY A 211 5.77 17.03 10.53
N ILE A 212 6.57 18.08 10.32
CA ILE A 212 6.09 19.44 10.05
C ILE A 212 6.93 20.05 8.92
N ILE A 213 6.28 20.63 7.92
CA ILE A 213 6.93 21.30 6.80
C ILE A 213 6.20 22.60 6.45
N GLY A 214 6.93 23.68 6.17
CA GLY A 214 6.34 24.96 5.75
C GLY A 214 6.87 26.18 6.48
N GLY A 215 6.19 27.31 6.34
CA GLY A 215 6.62 28.61 6.88
C GLY A 215 6.20 28.86 8.33
N TYR A 216 6.44 27.90 9.21
CA TYR A 216 6.11 28.04 10.63
C TYR A 216 7.22 28.80 11.41
N PRO A 217 6.88 29.51 12.51
CA PRO A 217 7.85 30.19 13.36
C PRO A 217 8.92 29.25 13.93
N GLU A 218 10.14 29.74 14.16
CA GLU A 218 11.29 28.94 14.62
C GLU A 218 10.98 28.10 15.88
N ASN A 219 10.27 28.69 16.84
CA ASN A 219 9.89 28.04 18.10
C ASN A 219 8.71 27.06 18.00
N PHE A 220 7.95 27.09 16.90
CA PHE A 220 6.73 26.29 16.77
C PHE A 220 7.01 24.79 16.83
N SER A 221 8.09 24.32 16.20
CA SER A 221 8.46 22.90 16.23
C SER A 221 8.80 22.39 17.64
N ALA A 222 9.40 23.24 18.48
CA ALA A 222 9.68 22.93 19.87
C ALA A 222 8.39 22.87 20.71
N GLU A 223 7.44 23.79 20.47
CA GLU A 223 6.10 23.74 21.10
C GLU A 223 5.38 22.43 20.76
N VAL A 224 5.38 22.02 19.48
CA VAL A 224 4.74 20.76 19.08
C VAL A 224 5.41 19.56 19.76
N LEU A 225 6.75 19.56 19.83
CA LEU A 225 7.48 18.48 20.48
C LEU A 225 7.16 18.43 21.99
N GLU A 226 7.09 19.57 22.66
CA GLU A 226 6.75 19.67 24.09
C GLU A 226 5.33 19.14 24.36
N ASP A 227 4.34 19.56 23.56
CA ASP A 227 2.95 19.10 23.70
C ASP A 227 2.86 17.56 23.59
N PHE A 228 3.48 16.96 22.58
CA PHE A 228 3.45 15.50 22.38
C PHE A 228 4.32 14.73 23.39
N SER A 229 5.30 15.38 24.01
CA SER A 229 6.12 14.77 25.08
C SER A 229 5.31 14.53 26.37
N SER A 230 4.08 15.04 26.47
CA SER A 230 3.14 14.70 27.53
C SER A 230 2.60 13.27 27.44
N LEU A 231 2.73 12.61 26.29
CA LEU A 231 2.34 11.22 26.10
C LEU A 231 3.26 10.27 26.88
N PRO A 232 2.80 9.07 27.28
CA PRO A 232 3.65 8.09 27.94
C PRO A 232 4.87 7.69 27.10
N GLU A 233 6.05 7.61 27.73
CA GLU A 233 7.25 6.99 27.15
C GLU A 233 7.09 5.46 27.14
N ARG A 234 6.43 4.98 26.08
CA ARG A 234 6.23 3.57 25.76
C ARG A 234 6.33 3.41 24.24
N HIS A 235 6.49 2.17 23.79
CA HIS A 235 6.36 1.81 22.38
C HIS A 235 5.56 0.52 22.24
N THR A 236 4.95 0.34 21.08
CA THR A 236 4.39 -0.93 20.63
C THR A 236 5.48 -1.66 19.86
N PRO A 237 5.90 -2.85 20.31
CA PRO A 237 6.88 -3.65 19.56
C PRO A 237 6.36 -3.96 18.15
N GLN A 238 7.24 -3.84 17.16
CA GLN A 238 6.90 -4.27 15.80
C GLN A 238 6.64 -5.78 15.78
N LEU A 239 5.54 -6.18 15.14
CA LEU A 239 5.17 -7.59 15.07
C LEU A 239 6.14 -8.35 14.16
N SER A 240 6.62 -9.50 14.64
CA SER A 240 7.30 -10.48 13.79
C SER A 240 6.24 -11.21 12.96
N LEU A 241 6.30 -11.03 11.64
CA LEU A 241 5.34 -11.62 10.72
C LEU A 241 5.82 -13.00 10.27
N PRO A 242 4.94 -14.02 10.25
CA PRO A 242 5.28 -15.30 9.66
C PRO A 242 5.49 -15.14 8.14
N GLU A 243 6.22 -16.07 7.52
CA GLU A 243 6.39 -16.09 6.08
C GLU A 243 5.04 -16.21 5.36
N GLN A 244 4.89 -15.50 4.24
CA GLN A 244 3.68 -15.53 3.45
C GLN A 244 3.61 -16.82 2.64
N ARG A 245 2.45 -17.48 2.67
CA ARG A 245 2.24 -18.70 1.89
C ARG A 245 2.15 -18.37 0.40
N MET A 246 3.02 -18.98 -0.40
CA MET A 246 2.82 -19.04 -1.85
C MET A 246 1.66 -19.98 -2.21
N PRO A 247 0.78 -19.60 -3.15
CA PRO A 247 -0.28 -20.50 -3.61
C PRO A 247 0.32 -21.70 -4.36
N SER A 248 -0.43 -22.80 -4.45
CA SER A 248 -0.04 -23.95 -5.28
C SER A 248 -0.89 -23.98 -6.54
N GLY A 249 -0.33 -23.51 -7.66
CA GLY A 249 -1.09 -23.25 -8.89
C GLY A 249 -2.00 -22.03 -8.76
N LEU A 250 -3.13 -22.06 -9.48
CA LEU A 250 -4.14 -21.00 -9.42
C LEU A 250 -5.15 -21.27 -8.29
N GLU A 251 -5.16 -20.43 -7.27
CA GLU A 251 -6.12 -20.46 -6.16
C GLU A 251 -7.14 -19.34 -6.32
N ILE A 252 -8.38 -19.72 -6.61
CA ILE A 252 -9.41 -18.78 -7.09
C ILE A 252 -10.54 -18.67 -6.08
N VAL A 253 -10.92 -17.44 -5.74
CA VAL A 253 -12.16 -17.13 -5.04
C VAL A 253 -13.05 -16.29 -5.94
N ILE A 254 -14.26 -16.79 -6.18
CA ILE A 254 -15.29 -16.11 -6.96
C ILE A 254 -16.40 -15.63 -6.01
N ALA A 255 -16.57 -14.32 -5.90
CA ALA A 255 -17.70 -13.72 -5.23
C ALA A 255 -18.88 -13.62 -6.19
N ASP A 256 -19.93 -14.39 -5.95
CA ASP A 256 -21.16 -14.36 -6.75
C ASP A 256 -21.95 -13.11 -6.42
N LYS A 257 -22.01 -12.19 -7.37
CA LYS A 257 -22.65 -10.90 -7.26
C LYS A 257 -23.40 -10.61 -8.55
N LYS A 258 -24.69 -10.29 -8.43
CA LYS A 258 -25.46 -9.74 -9.55
C LYS A 258 -24.89 -8.37 -9.95
N SER A 259 -23.97 -8.37 -10.91
CA SER A 259 -23.28 -7.20 -11.44
C SER A 259 -23.17 -7.33 -12.96
N PRO A 260 -23.42 -6.24 -13.74
CA PRO A 260 -23.31 -6.29 -15.20
C PRO A 260 -21.87 -6.45 -15.71
N ALA A 261 -20.88 -6.38 -14.82
CA ALA A 261 -19.47 -6.43 -15.14
C ALA A 261 -18.68 -7.25 -14.12
N THR A 262 -17.50 -7.71 -14.54
CA THR A 262 -16.59 -8.55 -13.76
C THR A 262 -15.30 -7.81 -13.42
N ALA A 263 -14.95 -7.72 -12.14
CA ALA A 263 -13.63 -7.28 -11.70
C ALA A 263 -12.72 -8.49 -11.44
N LEU A 264 -11.44 -8.37 -11.80
CA LEU A 264 -10.42 -9.39 -11.54
C LEU A 264 -9.28 -8.78 -10.73
N SER A 265 -8.81 -9.49 -9.71
CA SER A 265 -7.59 -9.16 -8.98
C SER A 265 -6.78 -10.42 -8.79
N MET A 266 -5.51 -10.39 -9.14
CA MET A 266 -4.64 -11.56 -9.02
C MET A 266 -3.26 -11.16 -8.54
N GLY A 267 -2.53 -12.06 -7.89
CA GLY A 267 -1.24 -11.72 -7.31
C GLY A 267 -0.63 -12.83 -6.48
N PHE A 268 0.55 -12.55 -5.94
CA PHE A 268 1.28 -13.46 -5.08
C PHE A 268 2.26 -12.67 -4.18
N PRO A 269 2.61 -13.22 -3.00
CA PRO A 269 3.69 -12.72 -2.15
C PRO A 269 4.99 -12.43 -2.91
N VAL A 270 5.66 -11.33 -2.61
CA VAL A 270 7.02 -11.08 -3.11
C VAL A 270 7.94 -10.62 -1.98
N SER A 271 9.13 -11.22 -1.94
CA SER A 271 10.16 -10.92 -0.94
C SER A 271 11.08 -9.79 -1.41
N ILE A 272 10.48 -8.65 -1.75
CA ILE A 272 11.19 -7.43 -2.18
C ILE A 272 10.44 -6.19 -1.72
N SER A 273 11.17 -5.14 -1.38
CA SER A 273 10.64 -3.86 -0.92
C SER A 273 11.41 -2.70 -1.53
N LYS A 274 10.94 -1.47 -1.33
CA LYS A 274 11.65 -0.27 -1.78
C LYS A 274 13.07 -0.13 -1.21
N ALA A 275 13.40 -0.82 -0.10
CA ALA A 275 14.72 -0.79 0.51
C ALA A 275 15.76 -1.62 -0.26
N ASP A 276 15.32 -2.54 -1.13
CA ASP A 276 16.18 -3.47 -1.83
C ASP A 276 16.73 -2.87 -3.14
N ASP A 277 18.00 -3.12 -3.44
CA ASP A 277 18.63 -2.60 -4.67
C ASP A 277 17.93 -3.10 -5.95
N ASP A 278 17.46 -4.35 -5.93
CA ASP A 278 16.74 -4.97 -7.05
C ASP A 278 15.39 -4.29 -7.34
N TYR A 279 14.81 -3.56 -6.37
CA TYR A 279 13.48 -2.98 -6.51
C TYR A 279 13.42 -2.00 -7.66
N PHE A 280 14.48 -1.22 -7.87
CA PHE A 280 14.51 -0.22 -8.94
C PHE A 280 14.44 -0.88 -10.33
N ALA A 281 15.05 -2.06 -10.51
CA ALA A 281 14.99 -2.80 -11.76
C ALA A 281 13.61 -3.47 -11.93
N LEU A 282 13.06 -4.04 -10.85
CA LEU A 282 11.73 -4.64 -10.88
C LEU A 282 10.65 -3.59 -11.14
N TRP A 283 10.84 -2.36 -10.65
CA TRP A 283 9.92 -1.26 -10.89
C TRP A 283 9.86 -0.86 -12.37
N ILE A 284 10.97 -0.94 -13.10
CA ILE A 284 10.97 -0.76 -14.56
C ILE A 284 10.14 -1.86 -15.23
N ALA A 285 10.32 -3.13 -14.84
CA ALA A 285 9.53 -4.24 -15.38
C ALA A 285 8.03 -4.04 -15.15
N VAL A 286 7.64 -3.62 -13.94
CA VAL A 286 6.23 -3.39 -13.58
C VAL A 286 5.66 -2.14 -14.25
N SER A 287 6.45 -1.07 -14.43
CA SER A 287 6.03 0.10 -15.22
C SER A 287 5.81 -0.26 -16.69
N HIS A 288 6.62 -1.17 -17.25
CA HIS A 288 6.37 -1.72 -18.58
C HIS A 288 5.07 -2.53 -18.61
N PHE A 289 4.86 -3.37 -17.61
CA PHE A 289 3.72 -4.29 -17.57
C PHE A 289 2.39 -3.55 -17.37
N GLY A 290 2.29 -2.62 -16.41
CA GLY A 290 1.06 -1.86 -16.21
C GLY A 290 0.90 -1.04 -14.95
N GLU A 291 1.46 0.16 -14.77
CA GLU A 291 1.00 1.00 -13.64
C GLU A 291 -0.21 1.90 -13.98
N HIS A 292 -0.86 2.46 -12.94
CA HIS A 292 -2.05 3.29 -13.07
C HIS A 292 -1.97 4.36 -14.17
N ARG A 293 -2.85 4.21 -15.18
CA ARG A 293 -3.08 5.19 -16.25
C ARG A 293 -1.79 5.55 -17.00
N GLN A 294 -0.94 4.55 -17.23
CA GLN A 294 0.21 4.64 -18.13
C GLN A 294 -0.18 4.04 -19.48
N HIS A 295 -0.45 4.90 -20.46
CA HIS A 295 -0.87 4.46 -21.81
C HIS A 295 0.17 3.60 -22.51
N LEU A 296 1.44 3.77 -22.15
CA LEU A 296 2.52 2.99 -22.73
C LEU A 296 2.52 1.55 -22.24
N SER A 297 1.86 1.17 -21.15
CA SER A 297 2.05 -0.16 -20.57
C SER A 297 1.46 -1.30 -21.40
N LEU A 298 2.03 -2.50 -21.26
CA LEU A 298 1.65 -3.69 -22.01
C LEU A 298 0.18 -4.06 -21.78
N LEU A 299 -0.27 -4.13 -20.52
CA LEU A 299 -1.66 -4.47 -20.22
C LEU A 299 -2.64 -3.43 -20.77
N PHE A 300 -2.31 -2.13 -20.69
CA PHE A 300 -3.12 -1.08 -21.30
C PHE A 300 -3.25 -1.30 -22.81
N GLN A 301 -2.13 -1.56 -23.50
CA GLN A 301 -2.13 -1.77 -24.95
C GLN A 301 -2.95 -3.02 -25.32
N LYS A 302 -2.69 -4.15 -24.66
CA LYS A 302 -3.30 -5.45 -25.02
C LYS A 302 -4.79 -5.57 -24.67
N ILE A 303 -5.20 -5.05 -23.51
CA ILE A 303 -6.57 -5.23 -23.00
C ILE A 303 -7.46 -4.05 -23.37
N ARG A 304 -6.95 -2.82 -23.23
CA ARG A 304 -7.74 -1.61 -23.42
C ARG A 304 -7.61 -1.01 -24.83
N GLU A 305 -6.40 -0.79 -25.34
CA GLU A 305 -6.22 -0.12 -26.63
C GLU A 305 -6.62 -1.03 -27.79
N GLU A 306 -6.03 -2.22 -27.87
CA GLU A 306 -6.27 -3.18 -28.95
C GLU A 306 -7.69 -3.76 -28.91
N ARG A 307 -8.24 -3.98 -27.71
CA ARG A 307 -9.46 -4.80 -27.52
C ARG A 307 -10.63 -4.08 -26.85
N GLY A 308 -10.45 -2.87 -26.33
CA GLY A 308 -11.54 -2.06 -25.75
C GLY A 308 -12.25 -2.67 -24.56
N GLN A 309 -11.59 -3.53 -23.76
CA GLN A 309 -12.29 -4.37 -22.76
C GLN A 309 -12.72 -3.62 -21.50
N ASN A 310 -11.92 -2.66 -21.04
CA ASN A 310 -12.20 -1.96 -19.79
C ASN A 310 -11.49 -0.58 -19.72
N TYR A 311 -11.52 0.03 -18.53
CA TYR A 311 -10.92 1.34 -18.28
C TYR A 311 -9.58 1.30 -17.52
N GLY A 312 -9.10 0.12 -17.10
CA GLY A 312 -7.89 0.09 -16.29
C GLY A 312 -7.36 -1.31 -15.99
N ASP A 313 -6.09 -1.49 -16.34
CA ASP A 313 -5.35 -2.74 -16.25
C ASP A 313 -4.02 -2.41 -15.61
N TYR A 314 -3.88 -2.80 -14.35
CA TYR A 314 -2.79 -2.33 -13.51
C TYR A 314 -2.02 -3.50 -12.92
N ALA A 315 -0.77 -3.27 -12.55
CA ALA A 315 0.17 -4.19 -11.97
C ALA A 315 1.15 -3.44 -11.08
N TYR A 316 1.50 -4.06 -9.94
CA TYR A 316 2.36 -3.49 -8.91
C TYR A 316 3.24 -4.57 -8.29
N ALA A 317 4.48 -4.24 -7.92
CA ALA A 317 5.38 -5.11 -7.14
C ALA A 317 5.39 -4.76 -5.64
N ASP A 318 4.43 -3.95 -5.20
CA ASP A 318 4.30 -3.46 -3.83
C ASP A 318 2.83 -3.16 -3.47
N ASN A 319 2.61 -2.76 -2.21
CA ASN A 319 1.33 -2.28 -1.73
C ASN A 319 0.96 -0.92 -2.32
N PHE A 320 0.55 -0.88 -3.58
CA PHE A 320 0.13 0.39 -4.15
C PHE A 320 -1.21 0.83 -3.55
N ILE A 321 -1.17 1.98 -2.88
CA ILE A 321 -2.36 2.74 -2.48
C ILE A 321 -2.43 3.97 -3.35
N GLN A 322 -3.53 4.12 -4.08
CA GLN A 322 -3.75 5.30 -4.91
C GLN A 322 -3.93 6.53 -4.01
N GLY A 323 -2.98 7.46 -4.10
CA GLY A 323 -3.05 8.77 -3.46
C GLY A 323 -3.76 9.80 -4.33
N ARG A 324 -3.28 11.05 -4.28
CA ARG A 324 -3.85 12.12 -5.10
C ARG A 324 -3.72 11.77 -6.59
N ARG A 325 -4.85 11.81 -7.29
CA ARG A 325 -4.97 11.46 -8.72
C ARG A 325 -4.57 10.01 -9.02
N LYS A 326 -3.31 9.75 -9.37
CA LYS A 326 -2.82 8.43 -9.86
C LYS A 326 -1.45 8.05 -9.30
N PHE A 327 -0.95 8.84 -8.35
CA PHE A 327 0.37 8.63 -7.73
C PHE A 327 0.24 7.79 -6.46
N PRO A 328 1.30 7.08 -6.04
CA PRO A 328 1.28 6.33 -4.80
C PRO A 328 1.10 7.28 -3.60
N ALA A 329 0.23 6.89 -2.67
CA ALA A 329 0.09 7.55 -1.39
C ALA A 329 1.29 7.24 -0.49
N GLN A 330 1.67 8.20 0.36
CA GLN A 330 2.79 8.05 1.31
C GLN A 330 2.28 7.53 2.66
N ASN A 331 3.20 6.93 3.44
CA ASN A 331 2.95 6.36 4.77
C ASN A 331 2.05 5.13 4.77
N TYR A 332 2.24 4.27 3.77
CA TYR A 332 1.62 2.95 3.64
C TYR A 332 2.69 1.82 3.64
N CYS A 333 3.82 2.08 4.29
CA CYS A 333 4.94 1.15 4.37
C CYS A 333 4.57 -0.11 5.16
N ARG A 334 5.16 -1.24 4.76
CA ARG A 334 4.99 -2.54 5.41
C ARG A 334 6.18 -3.46 5.11
N GLN A 335 6.41 -4.44 5.99
CA GLN A 335 7.51 -5.40 5.98
C GLN A 335 7.43 -6.37 4.81
N GLN A 336 6.23 -6.81 4.43
CA GLN A 336 6.04 -7.81 3.38
C GLN A 336 5.19 -7.24 2.24
N GLN A 337 5.57 -7.52 1.00
CA GLN A 337 4.92 -7.00 -0.20
C GLN A 337 4.27 -8.10 -1.02
N PHE A 338 3.49 -7.72 -2.02
CA PHE A 338 2.95 -8.65 -3.00
C PHE A 338 3.06 -8.06 -4.40
N PHE A 339 3.22 -8.92 -5.39
CA PHE A 339 2.91 -8.58 -6.76
C PHE A 339 1.40 -8.69 -6.95
N SER A 340 0.82 -7.78 -7.74
CA SER A 340 -0.59 -7.88 -8.09
C SER A 340 -0.88 -7.33 -9.48
N ILE A 341 -1.96 -7.81 -10.08
CA ILE A 341 -2.60 -7.32 -11.30
C ILE A 341 -4.07 -7.04 -10.99
N TRP A 342 -4.56 -5.87 -11.36
CA TRP A 342 -5.94 -5.44 -11.16
C TRP A 342 -6.56 -5.10 -12.51
N ILE A 343 -7.60 -5.84 -12.89
CA ILE A 343 -8.39 -5.56 -14.08
C ILE A 343 -9.72 -4.97 -13.60
N ARG A 344 -9.94 -3.70 -13.93
CA ARG A 344 -11.19 -2.99 -13.62
C ARG A 344 -12.38 -3.70 -14.29
N PRO A 345 -13.61 -3.50 -13.78
CA PRO A 345 -14.82 -4.12 -14.29
C PRO A 345 -14.92 -4.12 -15.82
N LEU A 346 -15.11 -5.30 -16.39
CA LEU A 346 -15.25 -5.57 -17.83
C LEU A 346 -16.50 -6.41 -18.10
N ALA A 347 -16.96 -6.51 -19.34
CA ALA A 347 -18.18 -7.27 -19.66
C ALA A 347 -18.09 -8.76 -19.22
N ASN A 348 -19.15 -9.29 -18.60
CA ASN A 348 -19.17 -10.67 -18.10
C ASN A 348 -18.88 -11.72 -19.19
N SER A 349 -19.25 -11.46 -20.44
CA SER A 349 -18.96 -12.34 -21.58
C SER A 349 -17.46 -12.52 -21.84
N ASN A 350 -16.64 -11.52 -21.49
CA ASN A 350 -15.22 -11.48 -21.86
C ASN A 350 -14.30 -11.82 -20.68
N ARG A 351 -14.85 -12.04 -19.47
CA ARG A 351 -14.08 -12.25 -18.23
C ARG A 351 -13.11 -13.44 -18.31
N HIS A 352 -13.51 -14.51 -18.98
CA HIS A 352 -12.68 -15.70 -19.12
C HIS A 352 -11.54 -15.44 -20.12
N PHE A 353 -11.83 -14.77 -21.24
CA PHE A 353 -10.81 -14.38 -22.21
C PHE A 353 -9.79 -13.42 -21.59
N VAL A 354 -10.23 -12.36 -20.90
CA VAL A 354 -9.32 -11.36 -20.32
C VAL A 354 -8.48 -11.94 -19.18
N LEU A 355 -9.02 -12.88 -18.38
CA LEU A 355 -8.22 -13.63 -17.42
C LEU A 355 -7.08 -14.40 -18.11
N ARG A 356 -7.39 -15.13 -19.20
CA ARG A 356 -6.38 -15.82 -20.00
C ARG A 356 -5.36 -14.86 -20.59
N GLN A 357 -5.81 -13.72 -21.10
CA GLN A 357 -4.93 -12.70 -21.67
C GLN A 357 -3.94 -12.18 -20.64
N ALA A 358 -4.41 -11.79 -19.45
CA ALA A 358 -3.55 -11.28 -18.38
C ALA A 358 -2.50 -12.31 -17.94
N LEU A 359 -2.91 -13.58 -17.76
CA LEU A 359 -1.99 -14.66 -17.38
C LEU A 359 -1.01 -15.02 -18.50
N ARG A 360 -1.43 -14.98 -19.76
CA ARG A 360 -0.55 -15.16 -20.92
C ARG A 360 0.50 -14.06 -21.00
N GLU A 361 0.12 -12.80 -20.87
CA GLU A 361 1.09 -11.70 -20.92
C GLU A 361 2.04 -11.73 -19.71
N LEU A 362 1.56 -12.15 -18.54
CA LEU A 362 2.44 -12.37 -17.38
C LEU A 362 3.44 -13.50 -17.64
N LYS A 363 2.99 -14.63 -18.20
CA LYS A 363 3.87 -15.74 -18.59
C LYS A 363 4.95 -15.29 -19.57
N LYS A 364 4.55 -14.56 -20.62
CA LYS A 364 5.49 -14.00 -21.59
C LYS A 364 6.49 -13.06 -20.94
N LEU A 365 6.04 -12.15 -20.06
CA LEU A 365 6.96 -11.27 -19.33
C LEU A 365 7.99 -12.08 -18.53
N VAL A 366 7.55 -13.12 -17.81
CA VAL A 366 8.45 -13.94 -16.97
C VAL A 366 9.44 -14.77 -17.79
N GLU A 367 8.99 -15.39 -18.88
CA GLU A 367 9.82 -16.28 -19.69
C GLU A 367 10.70 -15.54 -20.70
N GLU A 368 10.13 -14.56 -21.41
CA GLU A 368 10.75 -13.84 -22.51
C GLU A 368 11.42 -12.54 -22.04
N GLY A 369 10.94 -11.97 -20.93
CA GLY A 369 11.43 -10.70 -20.42
C GLY A 369 10.69 -9.48 -20.97
N ILE A 370 11.22 -8.29 -20.68
CA ILE A 370 10.82 -7.04 -21.34
C ILE A 370 11.44 -7.00 -22.74
N PRO A 371 10.75 -6.56 -23.79
CA PRO A 371 11.37 -6.37 -25.11
C PRO A 371 12.42 -5.25 -25.09
N GLU A 372 13.53 -5.43 -25.83
CA GLU A 372 14.66 -4.48 -25.83
C GLU A 372 14.25 -3.06 -26.24
N GLU A 373 13.40 -2.93 -27.27
CA GLU A 373 12.89 -1.65 -27.75
C GLU A 373 11.98 -0.94 -26.73
N ARG A 374 11.50 -1.67 -25.72
CA ARG A 374 10.60 -1.18 -24.68
C ARG A 374 11.33 -0.76 -23.42
N PHE A 375 12.54 -1.26 -23.20
CA PHE A 375 13.33 -1.01 -22.01
C PHE A 375 13.63 0.48 -21.83
N GLU A 376 14.29 1.11 -22.80
CA GLU A 376 14.70 2.51 -22.69
C GLU A 376 13.52 3.47 -22.57
N LEU A 377 12.45 3.18 -23.32
CA LEU A 377 11.20 3.93 -23.26
C LEU A 377 10.61 3.89 -21.84
N THR A 378 10.51 2.70 -21.26
CA THR A 378 9.92 2.51 -19.93
C THR A 378 10.78 3.14 -18.84
N ARG A 379 12.09 2.91 -18.88
CA ARG A 379 13.07 3.48 -17.94
C ARG A 379 13.02 5.01 -17.94
N THR A 380 13.00 5.61 -19.13
CA THR A 380 12.92 7.07 -19.30
C THR A 380 11.56 7.62 -18.84
N TYR A 381 10.47 6.91 -19.16
CA TYR A 381 9.14 7.29 -18.70
C TYR A 381 9.08 7.31 -17.17
N LEU A 382 9.47 6.21 -16.52
CA LEU A 382 9.43 6.06 -15.06
C LEU A 382 10.32 7.11 -14.36
N LEU A 383 11.53 7.33 -14.86
CA LEU A 383 12.46 8.34 -14.34
C LEU A 383 11.84 9.74 -14.34
N ASN A 384 11.14 10.12 -15.42
CA ASN A 384 10.48 11.42 -15.50
C ASN A 384 9.18 11.47 -14.70
N TYR A 385 8.46 10.36 -14.65
CA TYR A 385 7.18 10.26 -13.96
C TYR A 385 7.31 10.43 -12.45
N THR A 386 8.37 9.88 -11.85
CA THR A 386 8.65 9.98 -10.41
C THR A 386 8.94 11.42 -9.94
N LYS A 387 9.36 12.32 -10.83
CA LYS A 387 9.52 13.76 -10.52
C LYS A 387 8.20 14.44 -10.16
N LEU A 388 7.07 13.80 -10.46
CA LEU A 388 5.73 14.31 -10.19
C LEU A 388 5.15 13.83 -8.85
N TYR A 389 5.89 13.03 -8.06
CA TYR A 389 5.33 12.36 -6.87
C TYR A 389 5.22 13.26 -5.63
N ALA A 390 5.99 14.34 -5.56
CA ALA A 390 6.08 15.21 -4.39
C ALA A 390 5.75 16.68 -4.76
N GLN A 391 4.49 16.95 -5.14
CA GLN A 391 4.08 18.27 -5.65
C GLN A 391 3.56 19.22 -4.57
N THR A 392 3.16 18.69 -3.41
CA THR A 392 2.67 19.45 -2.26
C THR A 392 3.60 19.27 -1.06
N LEU A 393 3.58 20.22 -0.11
CA LEU A 393 4.33 20.11 1.14
C LEU A 393 4.02 18.78 1.87
N GLY A 394 2.75 18.41 1.95
CA GLY A 394 2.32 17.15 2.53
C GLY A 394 2.91 15.93 1.81
N GLU A 395 2.94 15.89 0.47
CA GLU A 395 3.55 14.80 -0.29
C GLU A 395 5.08 14.75 -0.09
N ILE A 396 5.78 15.90 -0.09
CA ILE A 396 7.23 16.00 0.18
C ILE A 396 7.56 15.41 1.56
N LEU A 397 6.84 15.84 2.59
CA LEU A 397 7.04 15.34 3.95
C LEU A 397 6.72 13.85 4.05
N GLY A 398 5.66 13.38 3.38
CA GLY A 398 5.32 11.96 3.35
C GLY A 398 6.44 11.10 2.76
N TRP A 399 7.01 11.52 1.63
CA TRP A 399 8.13 10.81 1.00
C TRP A 399 9.39 10.85 1.85
N LYS A 400 9.62 11.94 2.58
CA LYS A 400 10.75 12.03 3.52
C LYS A 400 10.62 11.00 4.64
N MET A 401 9.43 10.85 5.20
CA MET A 401 9.15 9.86 6.25
C MET A 401 9.26 8.43 5.71
N ASP A 402 8.71 8.15 4.53
CA ASP A 402 8.83 6.83 3.90
C ASP A 402 10.30 6.50 3.56
N SER A 403 11.10 7.49 3.16
CA SER A 403 12.54 7.31 2.91
C SER A 403 13.24 6.77 4.14
N LYS A 404 12.96 7.33 5.32
CA LYS A 404 13.53 6.86 6.60
C LYS A 404 13.15 5.42 6.91
N TYR A 405 11.89 5.04 6.66
CA TYR A 405 11.43 3.66 6.83
C TYR A 405 12.24 2.68 5.97
N TYR A 406 12.47 3.03 4.70
CA TYR A 406 13.25 2.19 3.76
C TYR A 406 14.78 2.38 3.87
N GLY A 407 15.27 3.11 4.87
CA GLY A 407 16.72 3.30 5.09
C GLY A 407 17.40 4.30 4.15
N TYR A 408 16.64 5.14 3.44
CA TYR A 408 17.17 6.20 2.57
C TYR A 408 17.09 7.58 3.21
N LYS A 409 18.06 8.43 2.86
CA LYS A 409 17.98 9.87 3.14
C LYS A 409 16.88 10.55 2.31
N ASP A 410 16.77 10.16 1.05
CA ASP A 410 15.79 10.65 0.09
C ASP A 410 15.60 9.58 -1.00
N PHE A 411 14.49 8.84 -0.93
CA PHE A 411 14.18 7.78 -1.87
C PHE A 411 14.00 8.32 -3.30
N LEU A 412 13.35 9.47 -3.47
CA LEU A 412 13.11 10.04 -4.81
C LEU A 412 14.42 10.51 -5.46
N ALA A 413 15.39 11.01 -4.68
CA ALA A 413 16.72 11.30 -5.19
C ALA A 413 17.49 10.02 -5.59
N GLU A 414 17.38 8.94 -4.81
CA GLU A 414 17.99 7.65 -5.16
C GLU A 414 17.39 7.07 -6.46
N VAL A 415 16.09 7.23 -6.70
CA VAL A 415 15.45 6.92 -7.99
C VAL A 415 16.16 7.64 -9.14
N GLN A 416 16.36 8.96 -9.04
CA GLN A 416 17.01 9.74 -10.10
C GLN A 416 18.47 9.33 -10.35
N LYS A 417 19.16 8.83 -9.33
CA LYS A 417 20.56 8.37 -9.39
C LYS A 417 20.70 6.94 -9.93
N ARG A 418 19.76 6.06 -9.59
CA ARG A 418 19.87 4.61 -9.84
C ARG A 418 19.23 4.20 -11.16
N LEU A 419 18.03 4.67 -11.49
CA LEU A 419 17.35 4.25 -12.73
C LEU A 419 18.21 4.43 -13.99
N PRO A 420 18.95 5.54 -14.20
CA PRO A 420 19.77 5.70 -15.40
C PRO A 420 20.90 4.68 -15.55
N LYS A 421 21.25 3.95 -14.48
CA LYS A 421 22.36 2.99 -14.47
C LYS A 421 21.92 1.54 -14.62
N ILE A 422 20.62 1.27 -14.43
CA ILE A 422 20.06 -0.08 -14.55
C ILE A 422 20.12 -0.50 -16.01
N THR A 423 20.53 -1.74 -16.27
CA THR A 423 20.62 -2.29 -17.64
C THR A 423 19.39 -3.11 -18.01
N TYR A 424 19.30 -3.48 -19.29
CA TYR A 424 18.30 -4.41 -19.80
C TYR A 424 18.42 -5.78 -19.11
N GLU A 425 19.65 -6.25 -18.90
CA GLU A 425 19.95 -7.52 -18.26
C GLU A 425 19.52 -7.53 -16.79
N ASP A 426 19.74 -6.43 -16.07
CA ASP A 426 19.32 -6.28 -14.67
C ASP A 426 17.80 -6.47 -14.54
N VAL A 427 17.02 -5.82 -15.42
CA VAL A 427 15.55 -5.91 -15.41
C VAL A 427 15.08 -7.34 -15.70
N ASN A 428 15.66 -8.00 -16.69
CA ASN A 428 15.28 -9.37 -17.04
C ASN A 428 15.71 -10.40 -15.99
N LEU A 429 16.81 -10.16 -15.29
CA LEU A 429 17.24 -10.98 -14.15
C LEU A 429 16.23 -10.88 -13.00
N VAL A 430 15.82 -9.66 -12.62
CA VAL A 430 14.89 -9.49 -11.49
C VAL A 430 13.47 -9.95 -11.83
N ILE A 431 13.05 -9.87 -13.10
CA ILE A 431 11.80 -10.48 -13.57
C ILE A 431 11.80 -11.97 -13.24
N LYS A 432 12.84 -12.71 -13.65
CA LYS A 432 12.96 -14.16 -13.39
C LYS A 432 13.13 -14.49 -11.91
N LYS A 433 13.73 -13.59 -11.14
CA LYS A 433 13.98 -13.77 -9.70
C LYS A 433 12.72 -13.58 -8.85
N TYR A 434 11.88 -12.60 -9.17
CA TYR A 434 10.79 -12.17 -8.28
C TYR A 434 9.38 -12.39 -8.85
N LEU A 435 9.22 -12.45 -10.17
CA LEU A 435 7.91 -12.67 -10.77
C LEU A 435 7.66 -14.15 -11.04
N ASN A 436 6.38 -14.52 -10.98
CA ASN A 436 5.89 -15.87 -11.16
C ASN A 436 4.57 -15.80 -11.95
N PHE A 437 4.27 -16.84 -12.73
CA PHE A 437 3.02 -16.93 -13.51
C PHE A 437 2.23 -18.21 -13.25
N GLU A 438 2.79 -19.19 -12.53
CA GLU A 438 2.13 -20.48 -12.26
C GLU A 438 1.32 -20.45 -10.95
N ASN A 439 1.85 -19.75 -9.95
CA ASN A 439 1.29 -19.71 -8.60
C ASN A 439 0.62 -18.36 -8.32
N LEU A 440 -0.71 -18.26 -8.47
CA LEU A 440 -1.44 -17.01 -8.22
C LEU A 440 -2.67 -17.22 -7.33
N TYR A 441 -2.86 -16.27 -6.43
CA TYR A 441 -4.15 -15.97 -5.83
C TYR A 441 -4.98 -15.16 -6.81
N ILE A 442 -6.24 -15.53 -7.03
CA ILE A 442 -7.15 -14.83 -7.96
C ILE A 442 -8.49 -14.60 -7.26
N ALA A 443 -8.94 -13.35 -7.25
CA ALA A 443 -10.26 -12.93 -6.83
C ALA A 443 -11.07 -12.44 -8.03
N ILE A 444 -12.31 -12.92 -8.14
CA ILE A 444 -13.23 -12.59 -9.23
C ILE A 444 -14.56 -12.13 -8.63
N ILE A 445 -15.00 -10.92 -8.98
CA ILE A 445 -16.33 -10.41 -8.59
C ILE A 445 -17.22 -10.48 -9.82
N THR A 446 -18.23 -11.36 -9.82
CA THR A 446 -19.00 -11.62 -11.04
C THR A 446 -20.34 -12.29 -10.75
N GLU A 447 -21.27 -12.25 -11.71
CA GLU A 447 -22.52 -13.04 -11.64
C GLU A 447 -22.31 -14.46 -12.21
N ASN A 448 -23.20 -15.41 -11.88
CA ASN A 448 -23.12 -16.78 -12.42
C ASN A 448 -21.79 -17.46 -12.08
N ALA A 449 -21.36 -17.35 -10.82
CA ALA A 449 -20.05 -17.81 -10.36
C ALA A 449 -19.79 -19.31 -10.65
N GLU A 450 -20.78 -20.19 -10.43
CA GLU A 450 -20.63 -21.62 -10.70
C GLU A 450 -20.42 -21.93 -12.18
N SER A 451 -21.08 -21.19 -13.08
CA SER A 451 -20.86 -21.34 -14.53
C SER A 451 -19.44 -20.95 -14.93
N LEU A 452 -18.90 -19.86 -14.35
CA LEU A 452 -17.50 -19.50 -14.58
C LEU A 452 -16.54 -20.53 -14.01
N LYS A 453 -16.77 -20.99 -12.77
CA LYS A 453 -15.97 -22.04 -12.13
C LYS A 453 -15.88 -23.26 -13.04
N ASP A 454 -17.00 -23.74 -13.54
CA ASP A 454 -17.07 -24.87 -14.46
C ASP A 454 -16.25 -24.65 -15.73
N ALA A 455 -16.36 -23.46 -16.33
CA ALA A 455 -15.61 -23.11 -17.53
C ALA A 455 -14.09 -23.07 -17.28
N LEU A 456 -13.66 -22.53 -16.14
CA LEU A 456 -12.25 -22.46 -15.73
C LEU A 456 -11.68 -23.87 -15.51
N VAL A 457 -12.36 -24.70 -14.72
CA VAL A 457 -11.94 -26.08 -14.40
C VAL A 457 -11.88 -26.97 -15.64
N LYS A 458 -12.88 -26.85 -16.53
CA LYS A 458 -12.91 -27.61 -17.79
C LYS A 458 -11.97 -27.02 -18.84
N ASN A 459 -11.26 -25.93 -18.54
CA ASN A 459 -10.45 -25.15 -19.47
C ASN A 459 -11.21 -24.85 -20.79
N THR A 460 -12.50 -24.52 -20.68
CA THR A 460 -13.40 -24.32 -21.84
C THR A 460 -12.90 -23.14 -22.69
N PRO A 461 -12.83 -23.24 -24.03
CA PRO A 461 -12.44 -22.11 -24.87
C PRO A 461 -13.28 -20.85 -24.58
N SER A 462 -12.65 -19.69 -24.57
CA SER A 462 -13.30 -18.41 -24.27
C SER A 462 -13.18 -17.44 -25.45
N PRO A 463 -13.90 -17.64 -26.56
CA PRO A 463 -13.86 -16.72 -27.68
C PRO A 463 -14.30 -15.32 -27.25
N ILE A 464 -13.81 -14.31 -27.96
CA ILE A 464 -14.21 -12.92 -27.78
C ILE A 464 -14.83 -12.37 -29.05
N SER A 465 -15.80 -11.46 -28.89
CA SER A 465 -16.46 -10.77 -29.99
C SER A 465 -16.39 -9.27 -29.78
N TYR A 466 -16.22 -8.52 -30.88
CA TYR A 466 -16.09 -7.08 -30.86
C TYR A 466 -17.28 -6.41 -31.54
N ALA A 467 -17.66 -5.23 -31.05
CA ALA A 467 -18.62 -4.38 -31.75
C ALA A 467 -18.00 -3.73 -33.00
N ASN A 468 -16.67 -3.55 -33.03
CA ASN A 468 -15.94 -3.09 -34.20
C ASN A 468 -15.85 -4.22 -35.23
N PRO A 469 -16.44 -4.08 -36.44
CA PRO A 469 -16.35 -5.11 -37.48
C PRO A 469 -14.99 -5.15 -38.18
N ASN A 470 -14.16 -4.12 -38.01
CA ASN A 470 -12.87 -3.95 -38.70
C ASN A 470 -11.69 -4.17 -37.75
N MET A 471 -11.76 -5.19 -36.89
CA MET A 471 -10.63 -5.55 -36.04
C MET A 471 -9.45 -6.00 -36.91
N PRO A 472 -8.22 -5.51 -36.66
CA PRO A 472 -7.02 -5.97 -37.35
C PRO A 472 -6.87 -7.50 -37.31
N GLU A 473 -6.49 -8.10 -38.45
CA GLU A 473 -6.34 -9.56 -38.58
C GLU A 473 -5.34 -10.13 -37.57
N GLU A 474 -4.23 -9.42 -37.32
CA GLU A 474 -3.22 -9.80 -36.33
C GLU A 474 -3.80 -9.95 -34.91
N ILE A 475 -4.74 -9.07 -34.53
CA ILE A 475 -5.43 -9.16 -33.23
C ILE A 475 -6.35 -10.38 -33.19
N LEU A 476 -7.09 -10.64 -34.27
CA LEU A 476 -7.99 -11.80 -34.36
C LEU A 476 -7.23 -13.13 -34.33
N GLU A 477 -6.05 -13.21 -34.96
CA GLU A 477 -5.18 -14.40 -34.87
C GLU A 477 -4.60 -14.57 -33.47
N GLU A 478 -4.18 -13.48 -32.80
CA GLU A 478 -3.74 -13.53 -31.41
C GLU A 478 -4.88 -14.00 -30.48
N ASP A 479 -6.11 -13.56 -30.73
CA ASP A 479 -7.29 -13.95 -29.95
C ASP A 479 -7.57 -15.45 -30.03
N LYS A 480 -7.30 -16.09 -31.18
CA LYS A 480 -7.40 -17.55 -31.31
C LYS A 480 -6.44 -18.29 -30.39
N LEU A 481 -5.28 -17.71 -30.11
CA LEU A 481 -4.31 -18.26 -29.16
C LEU A 481 -4.74 -17.97 -27.71
N ILE A 482 -5.19 -16.75 -27.43
CA ILE A 482 -5.61 -16.36 -26.07
C ILE A 482 -6.82 -17.19 -25.61
N GLN A 483 -7.84 -17.39 -26.46
CA GLN A 483 -9.07 -18.07 -26.07
C GLN A 483 -8.88 -19.53 -25.62
N ILE A 484 -7.75 -20.16 -25.99
CA ILE A 484 -7.40 -21.54 -25.61
C ILE A 484 -6.17 -21.60 -24.68
N PHE A 485 -5.65 -20.45 -24.23
CA PHE A 485 -4.52 -20.42 -23.31
C PHE A 485 -4.85 -21.25 -22.05
N PRO A 486 -4.01 -22.25 -21.69
CA PRO A 486 -4.39 -23.21 -20.67
C PRO A 486 -4.44 -22.58 -19.29
N LEU A 487 -5.55 -22.83 -18.58
CA LEU A 487 -5.70 -22.55 -17.16
C LEU A 487 -5.70 -23.89 -16.43
N ASP A 488 -4.58 -24.27 -15.80
CA ASP A 488 -4.46 -25.51 -15.00
C ASP A 488 -5.19 -25.37 -13.65
N VAL A 489 -6.50 -25.14 -13.71
CA VAL A 489 -7.35 -24.84 -12.55
C VAL A 489 -7.89 -26.13 -11.97
N LYS A 490 -7.42 -26.46 -10.77
CA LYS A 490 -7.92 -27.61 -10.02
C LYS A 490 -9.27 -27.29 -9.34
N PRO A 491 -10.29 -28.16 -9.43
CA PRO A 491 -11.61 -27.92 -8.85
C PRO A 491 -11.59 -27.57 -7.35
N GLU A 492 -10.67 -28.17 -6.60
CA GLU A 492 -10.45 -27.98 -5.17
C GLU A 492 -9.86 -26.59 -4.83
N ASN A 493 -9.19 -25.96 -5.79
CA ASN A 493 -8.59 -24.63 -5.63
C ASN A 493 -9.57 -23.49 -5.97
N VAL A 494 -10.82 -23.81 -6.37
CA VAL A 494 -11.83 -22.80 -6.69
C VAL A 494 -12.95 -22.78 -5.65
N ARG A 495 -13.00 -21.72 -4.86
CA ARG A 495 -14.08 -21.43 -3.91
C ARG A 495 -15.05 -20.40 -4.49
N THR A 496 -16.32 -20.61 -4.24
CA THR A 496 -17.43 -19.75 -4.66
C THR A 496 -18.26 -19.40 -3.42
N ALA A 497 -18.66 -18.15 -3.28
CA ALA A 497 -19.53 -17.70 -2.20
C ALA A 497 -20.36 -16.48 -2.64
N PRO A 498 -21.58 -16.29 -2.12
CA PRO A 498 -22.31 -15.04 -2.28
C PRO A 498 -21.47 -13.83 -1.83
N ALA A 499 -21.49 -12.75 -2.60
CA ALA A 499 -20.75 -11.54 -2.25
C ALA A 499 -21.12 -10.96 -0.87
N THR A 500 -22.36 -11.17 -0.42
CA THR A 500 -22.87 -10.71 0.88
C THR A 500 -22.22 -11.39 2.08
N ASP A 501 -21.58 -12.54 1.89
CA ASP A 501 -21.00 -13.34 2.98
C ASP A 501 -19.59 -12.84 3.35
N PHE A 502 -18.93 -12.11 2.44
CA PHE A 502 -17.62 -11.54 2.68
C PHE A 502 -17.67 -10.41 3.71
N PHE A 503 -16.65 -10.36 4.57
CA PHE A 503 -16.51 -9.42 5.70
C PHE A 503 -17.63 -9.47 6.75
N GLN A 504 -18.54 -10.44 6.69
CA GLN A 504 -19.45 -10.70 7.81
C GLN A 504 -18.68 -11.24 9.03
N LYS A 505 -17.71 -12.12 8.76
CA LYS A 505 -16.78 -12.73 9.72
C LYS A 505 -15.35 -12.68 9.19
N SER A 506 -14.37 -13.00 10.03
CA SER A 506 -12.96 -13.00 9.66
C SER A 506 -12.64 -14.14 8.67
N GLY A 507 -11.81 -13.83 7.68
CA GLY A 507 -11.39 -14.77 6.63
C GLY A 507 -12.34 -14.87 5.44
N VAL A 508 -12.02 -15.79 4.55
CA VAL A 508 -12.82 -16.11 3.36
C VAL A 508 -14.04 -16.95 3.80
N PRO A 509 -15.26 -16.69 3.28
CA PRO A 509 -16.41 -17.54 3.57
C PRO A 509 -16.11 -19.01 3.28
N LYS A 510 -16.29 -19.86 4.29
CA LYS A 510 -16.27 -21.32 4.12
C LYS A 510 -17.62 -21.74 3.56
N LYS A 511 -17.61 -22.56 2.50
CA LYS A 511 -18.82 -23.11 1.87
C LYS A 511 -19.79 -23.70 2.89
#